data_AF-T0Y3N4-F1
#
_entry.id   AF-T0Y3N4-F1
#
_cell.length_a   1.000
_cell.length_b   1.000
_cell.length_c   1.000
_cell.angle_alpha   90.00
_cell.angle_beta   90.00
_cell.angle_gamma   90.00
#
_symmetry.space_group_name_H-M   'P 1'
#
loop_
_entity.id
_entity.type
_entity.pdbx_description
1 polymer ?
#
loop_
_entity_poly.entity_id
_entity_poly.type
_entity_poly.pdbx_seq_one_letter_code
_entity_poly.pdbx_strand_id
1 'polypeptide(L)'
;DIPLIFDKEGEAGFREREREAIESLTLLRRIVLATGGGAILLPENRSRLAENGWVVYLKTSVAQQAERVKPNRQRPLLNGVEDTAAKLRELMEVRDPLYSSIADLTVATDGRQIKAVVRDILHAIR
;
A
#
# COMPACT_ATOMS: atom_id res chain seq x y z
N ASP A 1 -9.84 -14.59 -4.08
CA ASP A 1 -8.44 -14.88 -3.67
C ASP A 1 -7.50 -14.16 -4.62
N ILE A 2 -6.48 -13.45 -4.10
CA ILE A 2 -5.61 -12.57 -4.91
C ILE A 2 -4.86 -13.36 -6.01
N PRO A 3 -4.23 -14.52 -5.73
CA PRO A 3 -3.49 -15.26 -6.76
C PRO A 3 -4.39 -15.78 -7.88
N LEU A 4 -5.62 -16.17 -7.56
CA LEU A 4 -6.59 -16.61 -8.57
C LEU A 4 -7.00 -15.49 -9.52
N ILE A 5 -7.21 -14.27 -9.00
CA ILE A 5 -7.53 -13.11 -9.84
C ILE A 5 -6.37 -12.80 -10.77
N PHE A 6 -5.13 -12.81 -10.26
CA PHE A 6 -3.93 -12.62 -11.08
C PHE A 6 -3.78 -13.72 -12.15
N ASP A 7 -4.08 -14.98 -11.83
CA ASP A 7 -4.03 -16.11 -12.79
C ASP A 7 -5.09 -15.98 -13.90
N LYS A 8 -6.32 -15.54 -13.56
CA LYS A 8 -7.44 -15.49 -14.51
C LYS A 8 -7.55 -14.19 -15.29
N GLU A 9 -7.21 -13.08 -14.69
CA GLU A 9 -7.51 -11.74 -15.21
C GLU A 9 -6.25 -10.87 -15.33
N GLY A 10 -5.10 -11.39 -14.93
CA GLY A 10 -3.84 -10.65 -14.89
C GLY A 10 -3.86 -9.52 -13.87
N GLU A 11 -2.80 -8.72 -13.88
CA GLU A 11 -2.72 -7.54 -13.02
C GLU A 11 -3.76 -6.50 -13.40
N ALA A 12 -4.08 -6.32 -14.69
CA ALA A 12 -5.07 -5.34 -15.14
C ALA A 12 -6.46 -5.61 -14.53
N GLY A 13 -6.96 -6.84 -14.56
CA GLY A 13 -8.24 -7.18 -13.94
C GLY A 13 -8.22 -7.07 -12.41
N PHE A 14 -7.09 -7.42 -11.77
CA PHE A 14 -6.92 -7.16 -10.34
C PHE A 14 -7.01 -5.66 -10.01
N ARG A 15 -6.39 -4.80 -10.82
CA ARG A 15 -6.41 -3.34 -10.61
C ARG A 15 -7.80 -2.75 -10.82
N GLU A 16 -8.57 -3.29 -11.76
CA GLU A 16 -9.97 -2.90 -11.97
C GLU A 16 -10.81 -3.17 -10.71
N ARG A 17 -10.70 -4.39 -10.16
CA ARG A 17 -11.39 -4.78 -8.92
C ARG A 17 -10.90 -3.97 -7.72
N GLU A 18 -9.61 -3.67 -7.65
CA GLU A 18 -9.03 -2.81 -6.61
C GLU A 18 -9.61 -1.38 -6.70
N ARG A 19 -9.81 -0.84 -7.91
CA ARG A 19 -10.42 0.46 -8.13
C ARG A 19 -11.86 0.51 -7.60
N GLU A 20 -12.68 -0.48 -7.94
CA GLU A 20 -14.07 -0.59 -7.46
C GLU A 20 -14.15 -0.74 -5.93
N ALA A 21 -13.22 -1.52 -5.34
CA ALA A 21 -13.13 -1.66 -3.89
C ALA A 21 -12.74 -0.34 -3.21
N ILE A 22 -11.75 0.38 -3.73
CA ILE A 22 -11.36 1.69 -3.19
C ILE A 22 -12.51 2.69 -3.31
N GLU A 23 -13.22 2.71 -4.44
CA GLU A 23 -14.39 3.56 -4.64
C GLU A 23 -15.48 3.33 -3.59
N SER A 24 -15.90 2.07 -3.40
CA SER A 24 -16.95 1.77 -2.42
C SER A 24 -16.49 1.99 -0.97
N LEU A 25 -15.26 1.65 -0.62
CA LEU A 25 -14.75 1.75 0.75
C LEU A 25 -14.46 3.19 1.17
N THR A 26 -14.02 4.05 0.25
CA THR A 26 -13.74 5.47 0.56
C THR A 26 -15.01 6.28 0.88
N LEU A 27 -16.20 5.77 0.52
CA LEU A 27 -17.48 6.39 0.88
C LEU A 27 -17.95 6.03 2.30
N LEU A 28 -17.36 5.01 2.92
CA LEU A 28 -17.71 4.61 4.28
C LEU A 28 -17.18 5.63 5.32
N ARG A 29 -17.91 5.80 6.41
CA ARG A 29 -17.56 6.75 7.48
C ARG A 29 -17.03 6.02 8.70
N ARG A 30 -16.06 6.63 9.39
CA ARG A 30 -15.46 6.14 10.65
C ARG A 30 -14.81 4.76 10.52
N ILE A 31 -14.05 4.56 9.45
CA ILE A 31 -13.26 3.35 9.22
C ILE A 31 -11.76 3.66 9.22
N VAL A 32 -10.95 2.63 9.42
CA VAL A 32 -9.53 2.64 9.08
C VAL A 32 -9.34 1.70 7.89
N LEU A 33 -8.82 2.21 6.78
CA LEU A 33 -8.65 1.45 5.55
C LEU A 33 -7.16 1.17 5.32
N ALA A 34 -6.75 -0.10 5.45
CA ALA A 34 -5.44 -0.54 4.98
C ALA A 34 -5.54 -0.88 3.48
N THR A 35 -4.85 -0.10 2.64
CA THR A 35 -4.88 -0.27 1.18
C THR A 35 -3.85 -1.29 0.69
N GLY A 36 -4.07 -1.83 -0.51
CA GLY A 36 -3.05 -2.60 -1.22
C GLY A 36 -1.85 -1.70 -1.59
N GLY A 37 -0.64 -2.26 -1.58
CA GLY A 37 0.57 -1.50 -1.93
C GLY A 37 0.67 -1.09 -3.40
N GLY A 38 -0.26 -1.52 -4.26
CA GLY A 38 -0.37 -1.06 -5.64
C GLY A 38 -1.57 -0.13 -5.88
N ALA A 39 -2.42 0.10 -4.87
CA ALA A 39 -3.61 0.94 -5.00
C ALA A 39 -3.27 2.36 -5.45
N ILE A 40 -2.07 2.83 -5.10
CA ILE A 40 -1.57 4.17 -5.45
C ILE A 40 -1.27 4.34 -6.95
N LEU A 41 -1.18 3.27 -7.73
CA LEU A 41 -0.75 3.34 -9.14
C LEU A 41 -1.80 4.04 -10.02
N LEU A 42 -3.08 3.79 -9.77
CA LEU A 42 -4.19 4.42 -10.50
C LEU A 42 -4.44 5.85 -9.97
N PRO A 43 -4.41 6.88 -10.83
CA PRO A 43 -4.73 8.26 -10.44
C PRO A 43 -6.07 8.40 -9.74
N GLU A 44 -7.09 7.66 -10.18
CA GLU A 44 -8.45 7.72 -9.64
C GLU A 44 -8.50 7.20 -8.20
N ASN A 45 -7.68 6.19 -7.87
CA ASN A 45 -7.55 5.73 -6.48
C ASN A 45 -6.89 6.79 -5.62
N ARG A 46 -5.85 7.46 -6.14
CA ARG A 46 -5.16 8.56 -5.44
C ARG A 46 -6.13 9.70 -5.13
N SER A 47 -6.89 10.17 -6.13
CA SER A 47 -7.91 11.20 -5.94
C SER A 47 -8.94 10.81 -4.89
N ARG A 48 -9.52 9.60 -5.00
CA ARG A 48 -10.54 9.14 -4.04
C ARG A 48 -10.00 9.02 -2.60
N LEU A 49 -8.78 8.52 -2.43
CA LEU A 49 -8.15 8.41 -1.12
C LEU A 49 -7.88 9.79 -0.49
N ALA A 50 -7.37 10.73 -1.29
CA ALA A 50 -7.06 12.08 -0.83
C ALA A 50 -8.31 12.94 -0.57
N GLU A 51 -9.37 12.77 -1.37
CA GLU A 51 -10.60 13.56 -1.25
C GLU A 51 -11.52 13.08 -0.11
N ASN A 52 -11.50 11.78 0.20
CA ASN A 52 -12.47 11.17 1.13
C ASN A 52 -11.86 10.66 2.43
N GLY A 53 -10.58 10.90 2.69
CA GLY A 53 -9.90 10.40 3.87
C GLY A 53 -8.68 11.21 4.25
N TRP A 54 -8.09 10.86 5.38
CA TRP A 54 -6.79 11.36 5.82
C TRP A 54 -5.76 10.26 5.60
N VAL A 55 -4.78 10.51 4.74
CA VAL A 55 -3.89 9.49 4.19
C VAL A 55 -2.58 9.43 4.97
N VAL A 56 -2.31 8.28 5.56
CA VAL A 56 -1.04 7.99 6.25
C VAL A 56 -0.15 7.12 5.38
N TYR A 57 1.01 7.64 5.01
CA TYR A 57 2.05 6.84 4.39
C TYR A 57 3.00 6.25 5.44
N LEU A 58 2.95 4.92 5.59
CA LEU A 58 3.87 4.15 6.44
C LEU A 58 5.18 3.86 5.70
N LYS A 59 6.10 4.84 5.71
CA LYS A 59 7.38 4.73 5.01
C LYS A 59 8.28 3.70 5.69
N THR A 60 8.63 2.67 4.94
CA THR A 60 9.42 1.52 5.40
C THR A 60 10.56 1.30 4.43
N SER A 61 11.80 1.16 4.90
CA SER A 61 12.94 0.91 4.00
C SER A 61 12.78 -0.42 3.27
N VAL A 62 13.40 -0.53 2.09
CA VAL A 62 13.40 -1.78 1.32
C VAL A 62 14.03 -2.94 2.11
N ALA A 63 15.06 -2.66 2.91
CA ALA A 63 15.67 -3.67 3.78
C ALA A 63 14.64 -4.26 4.76
N GLN A 64 13.91 -3.40 5.49
CA GLN A 64 12.89 -3.88 6.42
C GLN A 64 11.66 -4.48 5.72
N GLN A 65 11.30 -4.00 4.52
CA GLN A 65 10.28 -4.65 3.70
C GLN A 65 10.69 -6.08 3.33
N ALA A 66 11.94 -6.30 2.89
CA ALA A 66 12.44 -7.61 2.53
C ALA A 66 12.46 -8.58 3.72
N GLU A 67 12.79 -8.11 4.93
CA GLU A 67 12.71 -8.92 6.16
C GLU A 67 11.27 -9.32 6.51
N ARG A 68 10.30 -8.41 6.32
CA ARG A 68 8.88 -8.63 6.65
C ARG A 68 8.17 -9.47 5.60
N VAL A 69 8.58 -9.36 4.33
CA VAL A 69 7.99 -10.11 3.24
C VAL A 69 8.56 -11.52 3.24
N LYS A 70 7.79 -12.44 3.84
CA LYS A 70 8.02 -13.87 3.59
C LYS A 70 7.53 -14.21 2.19
N PRO A 71 8.28 -15.01 1.41
CA PRO A 71 7.78 -15.59 0.17
C PRO A 71 6.47 -16.34 0.46
N ASN A 72 5.35 -15.83 -0.05
CA ASN A 72 4.07 -16.51 0.08
C ASN A 72 3.22 -16.25 -1.17
N ARG A 73 2.35 -17.20 -1.51
CA ARG A 73 1.55 -17.15 -2.73
C ARG A 73 0.66 -15.91 -2.82
N GLN A 74 0.33 -15.26 -1.70
CA GLN A 74 -0.55 -14.08 -1.63
C GLN A 74 0.10 -12.79 -2.15
N ARG A 75 1.39 -12.82 -2.52
CA ARG A 75 2.10 -11.66 -3.10
C ARG A 75 2.52 -11.96 -4.54
N PRO A 76 1.59 -11.92 -5.52
CA PRO A 76 1.88 -12.28 -6.92
C PRO A 76 3.11 -11.61 -7.52
N LEU A 77 3.34 -10.33 -7.23
CA LEU A 77 4.49 -9.57 -7.74
C LEU A 77 5.85 -10.00 -7.19
N LEU A 78 5.87 -10.78 -6.11
CA LEU A 78 7.09 -11.24 -5.43
C LEU A 78 7.22 -12.78 -5.49
N ASN A 79 6.24 -13.47 -6.07
CA ASN A 79 6.28 -14.92 -6.23
C ASN A 79 7.33 -15.31 -7.27
N GLY A 80 8.25 -16.22 -6.90
CA GLY A 80 9.29 -16.71 -7.81
C GLY A 80 10.41 -15.70 -8.09
N VAL A 81 10.44 -14.56 -7.39
CA VAL A 81 11.52 -13.58 -7.51
C VAL A 81 12.72 -14.05 -6.68
N GLU A 82 13.87 -14.22 -7.33
CA GLU A 82 15.12 -14.63 -6.66
C GLU A 82 15.65 -13.53 -5.73
N ASP A 83 15.75 -12.29 -6.22
CA ASP A 83 16.13 -11.12 -5.41
C ASP A 83 14.91 -10.25 -5.07
N THR A 84 14.25 -10.62 -3.97
CA THR A 84 13.08 -9.87 -3.46
C THR A 84 13.44 -8.42 -3.13
N ALA A 85 14.66 -8.15 -2.64
CA ALA A 85 15.07 -6.80 -2.30
C ALA A 85 15.21 -5.94 -3.56
N ALA A 86 15.83 -6.45 -4.63
CA ALA A 86 15.90 -5.76 -5.92
C ALA A 86 14.50 -5.44 -6.45
N LYS A 87 13.58 -6.41 -6.42
CA LYS A 87 12.21 -6.16 -6.89
C LYS A 87 11.49 -5.09 -6.06
N LEU A 88 11.68 -5.09 -4.75
CA LEU A 88 11.12 -4.06 -3.87
C LEU A 88 11.72 -2.68 -4.17
N ARG A 89 13.01 -2.56 -4.51
CA ARG A 89 13.62 -1.29 -4.94
C ARG A 89 12.94 -0.74 -6.19
N GLU A 90 12.81 -1.55 -7.24
CA GLU A 90 12.11 -1.15 -8.49
C GLU A 90 10.69 -0.65 -8.21
N LEU A 91 9.95 -1.38 -7.38
CA LEU A 91 8.58 -0.98 -7.02
C LEU A 91 8.56 0.35 -6.26
N MET A 92 9.52 0.58 -5.37
CA MET A 92 9.60 1.81 -4.59
C MET A 92 10.05 3.02 -5.41
N GLU A 93 10.87 2.86 -6.43
CA GLU A 93 11.26 3.96 -7.34
C GLU A 93 10.02 4.62 -7.99
N VAL A 94 9.04 3.80 -8.38
CA VAL A 94 7.79 4.28 -8.95
C VAL A 94 6.81 4.74 -7.88
N ARG A 95 6.72 4.01 -6.75
CA ARG A 95 5.65 4.21 -5.77
C ARG A 95 5.95 5.24 -4.69
N ASP A 96 7.20 5.48 -4.29
CA ASP A 96 7.54 6.46 -3.24
C ASP A 96 7.05 7.88 -3.57
N PRO A 97 7.23 8.40 -4.81
CA PRO A 97 6.71 9.72 -5.17
C PRO A 97 5.18 9.76 -5.14
N LEU A 98 4.53 8.67 -5.57
CA LEU A 98 3.07 8.58 -5.60
C LEU A 98 2.47 8.52 -4.19
N TYR A 99 3.07 7.72 -3.29
CA TYR A 99 2.69 7.69 -1.89
C TYR A 99 2.85 9.06 -1.23
N SER A 100 4.00 9.69 -1.45
CA SER A 100 4.31 11.00 -0.87
C SER A 100 3.37 12.09 -1.40
N SER A 101 2.92 11.98 -2.66
CA SER A 101 2.08 13.00 -3.31
C SER A 101 0.68 13.16 -2.70
N ILE A 102 0.17 12.15 -2.01
CA ILE A 102 -1.18 12.19 -1.39
C ILE A 102 -1.16 12.05 0.13
N ALA A 103 0.01 11.86 0.74
CA ALA A 103 0.10 11.62 2.17
C ALA A 103 -0.09 12.92 2.95
N ASP A 104 -1.10 12.98 3.80
CA ASP A 104 -1.23 14.03 4.81
C ASP A 104 -0.20 13.88 5.93
N LEU A 105 0.18 12.62 6.22
CA LEU A 105 1.24 12.28 7.16
C LEU A 105 2.10 11.15 6.61
N THR A 106 3.42 11.35 6.66
CA THR A 106 4.39 10.27 6.44
C THR A 106 5.02 9.86 7.77
N VAL A 107 4.99 8.57 8.09
CA VAL A 107 5.58 8.02 9.31
C VAL A 107 6.61 6.94 8.95
N ALA A 108 7.86 7.15 9.34
CA ALA A 108 8.90 6.13 9.24
C ALA A 108 8.57 4.96 10.19
N THR A 109 8.73 3.72 9.74
CA THR A 109 8.41 2.51 10.57
C THR A 109 9.62 1.63 10.90
N ASP A 110 10.79 1.97 10.38
CA ASP A 110 12.06 1.27 10.58
C ASP A 110 12.46 1.16 12.06
N GLY A 111 12.66 -0.07 12.54
CA GLY A 111 12.99 -0.35 13.95
C GLY A 111 11.95 0.10 14.99
N ARG A 112 10.77 0.59 14.57
CA ARG A 112 9.78 1.17 15.49
C ARG A 112 8.79 0.12 15.98
N GLN A 113 8.40 0.27 17.24
CA GLN A 113 7.29 -0.49 17.80
C GLN A 113 5.95 0.03 17.25
N ILE A 114 5.02 -0.88 16.97
CA ILE A 114 3.68 -0.56 16.47
C ILE A 114 2.98 0.48 17.37
N LYS A 115 3.08 0.33 18.69
CA LYS A 115 2.47 1.27 19.65
C LYS A 115 3.03 2.70 19.56
N ALA A 116 4.27 2.87 19.12
CA ALA A 116 4.85 4.20 18.91
C ALA A 116 4.31 4.82 17.62
N VAL A 117 4.29 4.06 16.53
CA VAL A 117 3.74 4.49 15.23
C VAL A 117 2.27 4.89 15.35
N VAL A 118 1.45 4.07 16.02
CA VAL A 118 0.03 4.36 16.26
C VAL A 118 -0.13 5.66 17.08
N ARG A 119 0.73 5.88 18.08
CA ARG A 119 0.69 7.12 18.88
C ARG A 119 0.96 8.34 18.02
N ASP A 120 1.97 8.30 17.15
CA ASP A 120 2.30 9.43 16.28
C ASP A 120 1.14 9.76 15.34
N ILE A 121 0.51 8.73 14.77
CA ILE A 121 -0.67 8.89 13.92
C ILE A 121 -1.82 9.54 14.70
N LEU A 122 -2.13 9.04 15.90
CA LEU A 122 -3.21 9.59 16.72
C LEU A 122 -2.95 11.02 17.18
N HIS A 123 -1.70 11.45 17.37
CA HIS A 123 -1.38 12.84 17.70
C HIS A 123 -1.50 13.79 16.50
N ALA A 124 -1.34 13.27 15.28
CA ALA A 124 -1.42 14.05 14.06
C ALA A 124 -2.85 14.19 13.53
N ILE A 125 -3.70 13.18 13.77
CA ILE A 125 -5.14 13.25 13.48
C ILE A 125 -5.79 14.16 14.53
N ARG A 126 -6.41 15.26 14.08
CA ARG A 126 -7.18 16.18 14.93
C ARG A 126 -8.64 15.77 14.99
#